data_AF-A0A7S2CEK9-F1
#
_entry.id   AF-A0A7S2CEK9-F1
#
_cell.length_a   1.000
_cell.length_b   1.000
_cell.length_c   1.000
_cell.angle_alpha   90.00
_cell.angle_beta   90.00
_cell.angle_gamma   90.00
#
_symmetry.space_group_name_H-M   'P 1'
#
loop_
_entity.id
_entity.type
_entity.pdbx_description
1 polymer ?
#
loop_
_entity_poly.entity_id
_entity_poly.type
_entity_poly.pdbx_seq_one_letter_code
_entity_poly.pdbx_strand_id
1 'polypeptide(L)'
;DPVGGTVLVKFPVELKRLLRYLEQRRKDTGVEINVTHLTMKAVAIALQEMPSLNGHISLGRFYRNQNGTSDVSYCFPLANGGFAAVCVDGADKKPVDFVARELRANVEQFQTGQHPLLQRRMALLSKLPAFCVSGAEKML
;
A
#
# COMPACT_ATOMS: atom_id res chain seq x y z
N ASP A 1 -8.11 26.06 13.77
CA ASP A 1 -7.39 24.77 13.59
C ASP A 1 -6.49 24.83 12.37
N PRO A 2 -5.18 24.57 12.47
CA PRO A 2 -4.35 24.54 11.28
C PRO A 2 -4.66 23.24 10.55
N VAL A 3 -5.62 23.32 9.61
CA VAL A 3 -5.83 22.32 8.57
C VAL A 3 -4.49 22.18 7.85
N GLY A 4 -3.87 21.00 7.94
CA GLY A 4 -2.56 20.76 7.32
C GLY A 4 -2.56 21.25 5.87
N GLY A 5 -1.58 22.08 5.51
CA GLY A 5 -1.48 22.65 4.17
C GLY A 5 -1.15 21.55 3.15
N THR A 6 -2.16 21.02 2.47
CA THR A 6 -1.96 20.03 1.40
C THR A 6 -1.44 20.72 0.16
N VAL A 7 -0.23 20.35 -0.28
CA VAL A 7 0.33 20.78 -1.56
C VAL A 7 0.13 19.68 -2.58
N LEU A 8 -0.56 19.99 -3.68
CA LEU A 8 -0.77 19.07 -4.79
C LEU A 8 0.23 19.38 -5.91
N VAL A 9 1.11 18.43 -6.20
CA VAL A 9 2.06 18.51 -7.31
C VAL A 9 1.66 17.50 -8.38
N LYS A 10 1.63 17.93 -9.64
CA LYS A 10 1.38 17.07 -10.82
C LYS A 10 2.50 17.27 -11.82
N PHE A 11 3.02 16.16 -12.34
CA PHE A 11 4.04 16.18 -13.40
C PHE A 11 3.75 15.07 -14.41
N PRO A 12 3.96 15.32 -15.72
CA PRO A 12 3.82 14.29 -16.74
C PRO A 12 4.99 13.30 -16.68
N VAL A 13 4.71 12.04 -16.99
CA VAL A 13 5.71 10.97 -17.04
C VAL A 13 5.63 10.26 -18.40
N GLU A 14 6.76 10.15 -19.08
CA GLU A 14 6.88 9.42 -20.35
C GLU A 14 6.92 7.90 -20.10
N LEU A 15 5.98 7.16 -20.71
CA LEU A 15 5.79 5.73 -20.45
C LEU A 15 6.42 4.82 -21.50
N LYS A 16 6.89 5.32 -22.66
CA LYS A 16 7.35 4.46 -23.77
C LYS A 16 8.47 3.48 -23.40
N ARG A 17 9.44 3.90 -22.58
CA ARG A 17 10.52 3.02 -22.09
C ARG A 17 9.99 2.04 -21.04
N LEU A 18 9.10 2.52 -20.18
CA LEU A 18 8.47 1.76 -19.11
C LEU A 18 7.62 0.61 -19.67
N LEU A 19 6.78 0.87 -20.66
CA LEU A 19 5.92 -0.14 -21.28
C LEU A 19 6.73 -1.25 -21.96
N ARG A 20 7.81 -0.89 -22.68
CA ARG A 20 8.74 -1.89 -23.25
C ARG A 20 9.40 -2.74 -22.18
N TYR A 21 9.81 -2.14 -21.07
CA TYR A 21 10.34 -2.88 -19.92
C TYR A 21 9.31 -3.86 -19.36
N LEU A 22 8.06 -3.43 -19.17
CA LEU A 22 6.99 -4.31 -18.67
C LEU A 22 6.72 -5.48 -19.60
N GLU A 23 6.67 -5.26 -20.91
CA GLU A 23 6.50 -6.32 -21.90
C GLU A 23 7.63 -7.35 -21.84
N GLN A 24 8.88 -6.89 -21.78
CA GLN A 24 10.03 -7.79 -21.66
C GLN A 24 9.98 -8.59 -20.36
N ARG A 25 9.71 -7.94 -19.23
CA ARG A 25 9.65 -8.62 -17.93
C ARG A 25 8.52 -9.64 -17.84
N ARG A 26 7.35 -9.36 -18.44
CA ARG A 26 6.26 -10.34 -18.56
C ARG A 26 6.72 -11.59 -19.33
N LYS A 27 7.44 -11.41 -20.46
CA LYS A 27 7.99 -12.53 -21.24
C LYS A 27 9.03 -13.33 -20.46
N ASP A 28 9.93 -12.65 -19.75
CA ASP A 28 11.03 -13.31 -19.02
C ASP A 28 10.54 -14.06 -17.78
N THR A 29 9.52 -13.54 -17.09
CA THR A 29 9.09 -14.06 -15.78
C THR A 29 7.80 -14.87 -15.83
N GLY A 30 7.00 -14.73 -16.89
CA GLY A 30 5.64 -15.29 -16.96
C GLY A 30 4.64 -14.62 -16.00
N VAL A 31 5.04 -13.58 -15.26
CA VAL A 31 4.19 -12.88 -14.29
C VAL A 31 3.46 -11.72 -14.98
N GLU A 32 2.18 -11.54 -14.65
CA GLU A 32 1.39 -10.39 -15.09
C GLU A 32 1.83 -9.11 -14.35
N ILE A 33 2.77 -8.37 -14.94
CA ILE A 33 3.31 -7.15 -14.34
C ILE A 33 2.70 -5.91 -15.00
N ASN A 34 1.97 -5.07 -14.24
CA ASN A 34 1.35 -3.85 -14.75
C ASN A 34 2.01 -2.58 -14.19
N VAL A 35 1.60 -1.42 -14.71
CA VAL A 35 2.12 -0.11 -14.30
C VAL A 35 1.98 0.08 -12.78
N THR A 36 0.88 -0.38 -12.17
CA THR A 36 0.66 -0.32 -10.72
C THR A 36 1.79 -0.94 -9.91
N HIS A 37 2.25 -2.14 -10.25
CA HIS A 37 3.33 -2.83 -9.52
C HIS A 37 4.64 -2.04 -9.58
N LEU A 38 4.91 -1.46 -10.75
CA LEU A 38 6.08 -0.63 -10.95
C LEU A 38 5.97 0.71 -10.20
N THR A 39 4.79 1.33 -10.20
CA THR A 39 4.52 2.55 -9.44
C THR A 39 4.70 2.32 -7.95
N MET A 40 4.20 1.20 -7.40
CA MET A 40 4.42 0.84 -6.00
C MET A 40 5.90 0.75 -5.67
N LYS A 41 6.69 0.04 -6.49
CA LYS A 41 8.14 -0.04 -6.31
C LYS A 41 8.82 1.32 -6.44
N ALA A 42 8.45 2.13 -7.43
CA ALA A 42 9.03 3.45 -7.65
C ALA A 42 8.78 4.39 -6.47
N VAL A 43 7.56 4.38 -5.92
CA VAL A 43 7.21 5.13 -4.70
C VAL A 43 8.03 4.64 -3.52
N ALA A 44 8.19 3.32 -3.34
CA ALA A 44 9.00 2.77 -2.26
C ALA A 44 10.47 3.21 -2.34
N ILE A 45 11.06 3.20 -3.54
CA ILE A 45 12.42 3.69 -3.76
C ILE A 45 12.52 5.19 -3.45
N ALA A 46 11.56 5.99 -3.93
CA ALA A 46 11.55 7.44 -3.66
C ALA A 46 11.44 7.76 -2.16
N LEU A 47 10.61 7.01 -1.43
CA LEU A 47 10.48 7.14 0.04
C LEU A 47 11.76 6.72 0.77
N GLN A 48 12.50 5.76 0.22
CA GLN A 48 13.79 5.34 0.75
C GLN A 48 14.88 6.42 0.52
N GLU A 49 14.87 7.07 -0.64
CA GLU A 49 15.79 8.18 -0.98
C GLU A 49 15.46 9.47 -0.22
N MET A 50 14.20 9.67 0.13
CA MET A 50 13.73 10.84 0.89
C MET A 50 13.05 10.44 2.22
N PRO A 51 13.81 10.01 3.25
CA PRO A 51 13.26 9.62 4.55
C PRO A 51 12.47 10.73 5.27
N SER A 52 12.67 12.00 4.89
CA SER A 52 11.86 13.12 5.39
C SER A 52 10.40 13.08 4.93
N LEU A 53 10.07 12.30 3.90
CA LEU A 53 8.70 12.08 3.41
C LEU A 53 8.09 10.79 3.97
N ASN A 54 8.91 9.84 4.42
CA ASN A 54 8.45 8.56 4.95
C ASN A 54 8.29 8.62 6.47
N GLY A 55 7.15 9.16 6.92
CA GLY A 55 6.83 9.27 8.33
C GLY A 55 5.40 9.79 8.55
N HIS A 56 5.04 9.99 9.81
CA HIS A 56 3.74 10.53 10.19
C HIS A 56 3.88 11.65 11.21
N ILE A 57 2.93 12.57 11.23
CA ILE A 57 2.88 13.64 12.24
C ILE A 57 1.99 13.16 13.38
N SER A 58 2.51 13.18 14.60
CA SER A 58 1.74 12.93 15.82
C SER A 58 2.05 14.03 16.83
N LEU A 59 1.00 14.64 17.40
CA LEU A 59 1.12 15.74 18.37
C LEU A 59 2.07 16.88 17.91
N GLY A 60 1.98 17.26 16.63
CA GLY A 60 2.80 18.32 16.03
C GLY A 60 4.27 17.94 15.79
N ARG A 61 4.67 16.69 16.04
CA ARG A 61 6.03 16.18 15.79
C ARG A 61 6.03 15.17 14.66
N PHE A 62 7.04 15.24 13.79
CA PHE A 62 7.23 14.29 12.71
C PHE A 62 8.03 13.07 13.17
N TYR A 63 7.44 11.89 13.03
CA TYR A 63 8.05 10.60 13.33
C TYR A 63 8.38 9.87 12.05
N ARG A 64 9.68 9.70 11.78
CA ARG A 64 10.17 8.94 10.63
C ARG A 64 9.92 7.45 10.82
N ASN A 65 9.70 6.76 9.70
CA ASN A 65 9.73 5.30 9.70
C ASN A 65 11.15 4.80 10.02
N GLN A 66 11.28 3.91 11.01
CA GLN A 66 12.56 3.41 11.51
C GLN A 66 12.98 2.08 10.86
N ASN A 67 12.11 1.45 10.06
CA ASN A 67 12.30 0.07 9.60
C ASN A 67 13.39 -0.10 8.51
N GLY A 68 13.97 0.99 8.00
CA GLY A 68 15.01 0.94 6.96
C GLY A 68 14.53 0.30 5.64
N THR A 69 13.21 0.18 5.50
CA THR A 69 12.46 -0.32 4.34
C THR A 69 11.26 0.59 4.11
N SER A 70 10.78 0.63 2.88
CA SER A 70 9.61 1.41 2.51
C SER A 70 8.46 0.49 2.11
N ASP A 71 7.44 0.48 2.97
CA ASP A 71 6.23 -0.32 2.79
C ASP A 71 5.20 0.51 2.01
N VAL A 72 4.55 -0.10 1.01
CA VAL A 72 3.59 0.60 0.14
C VAL A 72 2.28 -0.15 0.09
N SER A 73 1.18 0.57 0.31
CA SER A 73 -0.16 0.02 0.26
C SER A 73 -0.86 0.33 -1.06
N TYR A 74 -1.57 -0.66 -1.61
CA TYR A 74 -2.46 -0.52 -2.75
C TYR A 74 -3.91 -0.57 -2.28
N CYS A 75 -4.67 0.47 -2.63
CA CYS A 75 -6.09 0.60 -2.31
C CYS A 75 -6.94 0.13 -3.50
N PHE A 76 -7.91 -0.75 -3.25
CA PHE A 76 -8.82 -1.29 -4.26
C PHE A 76 -10.26 -1.30 -3.74
N PRO A 77 -11.25 -1.15 -4.65
CA PRO A 77 -12.65 -1.19 -4.28
C PRO A 77 -13.12 -2.61 -3.96
N LEU A 78 -14.03 -2.72 -3.02
CA LEU A 78 -14.76 -3.95 -2.67
C LEU A 78 -16.16 -3.93 -3.29
N ALA A 79 -16.74 -5.11 -3.49
CA ALA A 79 -18.09 -5.25 -4.06
C ALA A 79 -19.19 -4.59 -3.20
N ASN A 80 -18.95 -4.41 -1.90
CA ASN A 80 -19.89 -3.76 -0.97
C ASN A 80 -19.79 -2.22 -0.97
N GLY A 81 -19.03 -1.62 -1.89
CA GLY A 81 -18.85 -0.17 -1.98
C GLY A 81 -17.78 0.41 -1.05
N GLY A 82 -17.14 -0.43 -0.22
CA GLY A 82 -15.99 -0.03 0.60
C GLY A 82 -14.66 -0.08 -0.17
N PHE A 83 -13.59 0.39 0.47
CA PHE A 83 -12.22 0.25 -0.01
C PHE A 83 -11.41 -0.63 0.94
N ALA A 84 -10.54 -1.45 0.36
CA ALA A 84 -9.55 -2.22 1.09
C ALA A 84 -8.15 -1.78 0.67
N ALA A 85 -7.22 -1.82 1.61
CA ALA A 85 -5.82 -1.58 1.35
C ALA A 85 -5.01 -2.82 1.71
N VAL A 86 -4.11 -3.20 0.81
CA VAL A 86 -3.13 -4.27 1.01
C VAL A 86 -1.75 -3.67 1.00
N CYS A 87 -0.95 -3.98 2.02
CA CYS A 87 0.43 -3.54 2.15
C CYS A 87 1.40 -4.54 1.53
N VAL A 88 2.42 -4.03 0.84
CA VAL A 88 3.60 -4.80 0.44
C VAL A 88 4.79 -4.25 1.23
N ASP A 89 5.31 -5.05 2.15
CA ASP A 89 6.38 -4.64 3.04
C ASP A 89 7.73 -4.65 2.30
N GLY A 90 8.59 -3.65 2.54
CA GLY A 90 9.90 -3.55 1.90
C GLY A 90 9.87 -3.60 0.37
N ALA A 91 8.90 -2.92 -0.23
CA ALA A 91 8.74 -2.85 -1.68
C ALA A 91 9.95 -2.22 -2.39
N ASP A 92 10.77 -1.44 -1.68
CA ASP A 92 12.03 -0.85 -2.18
C ASP A 92 13.08 -1.92 -2.51
N LYS A 93 13.14 -3.00 -1.72
CA LYS A 93 14.15 -4.07 -1.87
C LYS A 93 13.68 -5.21 -2.77
N LYS A 94 12.38 -5.38 -2.97
CA LYS A 94 11.79 -6.49 -3.73
C LYS A 94 11.83 -6.23 -5.24
N PRO A 95 12.11 -7.22 -6.10
CA PRO A 95 11.98 -7.05 -7.54
C PRO A 95 10.50 -6.89 -7.94
N VAL A 96 10.24 -6.22 -9.07
CA VAL A 96 8.87 -5.85 -9.48
C VAL A 96 7.95 -7.07 -9.65
N ASP A 97 8.47 -8.17 -10.20
CA ASP A 97 7.73 -9.42 -10.37
C ASP A 97 7.38 -10.09 -9.03
N PHE A 98 8.16 -9.86 -7.98
CA PHE A 98 7.83 -10.31 -6.63
C PHE A 98 6.71 -9.44 -6.03
N VAL A 99 6.82 -8.11 -6.17
CA VAL A 99 5.75 -7.17 -5.76
C VAL A 99 4.42 -7.53 -6.44
N ALA A 100 4.44 -7.86 -7.74
CA ALA A 100 3.25 -8.27 -8.48
C ALA A 100 2.62 -9.56 -7.92
N ARG A 101 3.44 -10.58 -7.62
CA ARG A 101 2.97 -11.84 -7.05
C ARG A 101 2.40 -11.67 -5.65
N GLU A 102 3.09 -10.92 -4.80
CA GLU A 102 2.68 -10.66 -3.42
C GLU A 102 1.39 -9.83 -3.37
N LEU A 103 1.29 -8.79 -4.18
CA LEU A 103 0.07 -8.00 -4.27
C LEU A 103 -1.11 -8.87 -4.69
N ARG A 104 -0.94 -9.70 -5.73
CA ARG A 104 -1.98 -10.61 -6.20
C ARG A 104 -2.42 -11.59 -5.12
N ALA A 105 -1.46 -12.26 -4.47
CA ALA A 105 -1.74 -13.20 -3.39
C ALA A 105 -2.50 -12.52 -2.23
N ASN A 106 -2.09 -11.31 -1.85
CA ASN A 106 -2.75 -10.58 -0.77
C ASN A 106 -4.15 -10.11 -1.15
N VAL A 107 -4.37 -9.66 -2.39
CA VAL A 107 -5.71 -9.30 -2.89
C VAL A 107 -6.63 -10.52 -2.95
N GLU A 108 -6.13 -11.66 -3.44
CA GLU A 108 -6.87 -12.93 -3.46
C GLU A 108 -7.23 -13.40 -2.04
N GLN A 109 -6.31 -13.29 -1.07
CA GLN A 109 -6.59 -13.57 0.34
C GLN A 109 -7.62 -12.59 0.94
N PHE A 110 -7.58 -11.32 0.54
CA PHE A 110 -8.55 -10.34 1.01
C PHE A 110 -9.95 -10.63 0.46
N GLN A 111 -10.06 -10.96 -0.83
CA GLN A 111 -11.32 -11.33 -1.48
C GLN A 111 -11.92 -12.62 -0.92
N THR A 112 -11.07 -13.59 -0.55
CA THR A 112 -11.50 -14.86 0.06
C THR A 112 -11.73 -14.78 1.58
N GLY A 113 -11.53 -13.60 2.20
CA GLY A 113 -11.66 -13.40 3.64
C GLY A 113 -10.56 -14.07 4.48
N GLN A 114 -9.50 -14.56 3.85
CA GLN A 114 -8.39 -15.26 4.48
C GLN A 114 -7.22 -14.35 4.88
N HIS A 115 -7.32 -13.04 4.63
CA HIS A 115 -6.21 -12.13 4.89
C HIS A 115 -5.89 -12.05 6.41
N PRO A 116 -4.65 -12.34 6.84
CA PRO A 116 -4.29 -12.43 8.26
C PRO A 116 -4.57 -11.16 9.07
N LEU A 117 -4.37 -9.98 8.46
CA LEU A 117 -4.68 -8.70 9.12
C LEU A 117 -6.18 -8.50 9.36
N LEU A 118 -7.03 -8.96 8.43
CA LEU A 118 -8.48 -8.89 8.58
C LEU A 118 -8.92 -9.82 9.70
N GLN A 119 -8.40 -11.06 9.72
CA GLN A 119 -8.69 -12.03 10.78
C GLN A 119 -8.22 -11.55 12.16
N ARG A 120 -7.01 -11.00 12.25
CA ARG A 120 -6.50 -10.43 13.51
C ARG A 120 -7.33 -9.25 13.99
N ARG A 121 -7.72 -8.34 13.09
CA ARG A 121 -8.59 -7.21 13.43
C ARG A 121 -9.98 -7.68 13.89
N MET A 122 -10.58 -8.62 13.18
CA MET A 122 -11.88 -9.20 13.57
C MET A 122 -11.78 -9.92 14.92
N ALA A 123 -10.70 -10.67 15.16
CA ALA A 123 -10.45 -11.34 16.44
C ALA A 123 -10.18 -10.36 17.60
N LEU A 124 -9.63 -9.18 17.33
CA LEU A 124 -9.46 -8.11 18.33
C LEU A 124 -10.79 -7.40 18.59
N LEU A 125 -11.54 -7.07 17.54
CA LEU A 125 -12.87 -6.46 17.63
C LEU A 125 -13.86 -7.37 18.36
N SER A 126 -13.82 -8.68 18.10
CA SER A 126 -14.68 -9.66 18.78
C SER A 126 -14.41 -9.78 20.27
N LYS A 127 -13.28 -9.27 20.76
CA LYS A 127 -12.91 -9.25 22.18
C LYS A 127 -13.24 -7.92 22.87
N LEU A 128 -13.70 -6.91 22.13
CA LEU A 128 -14.05 -5.61 22.68
C LEU A 128 -15.53 -5.57 23.06
N PRO A 129 -15.90 -4.92 24.19
CA PRO A 129 -17.30 -4.69 24.55
C PRO A 129 -18.02 -3.90 23.45
N ALA A 130 -19.31 -4.21 23.22
CA ALA A 130 -20.11 -3.64 22.12
C ALA A 130 -20.13 -2.11 22.08
N PHE A 131 -20.00 -1.43 23.24
CA PHE A 131 -19.97 0.03 23.31
C PHE A 131 -18.69 0.63 22.67
N CYS A 132 -17.56 -0.09 22.70
CA CYS A 132 -16.30 0.37 22.08
C CYS A 132 -16.32 0.16 20.55
N VAL A 133 -17.03 -0.85 20.07
CA VAL A 133 -17.10 -1.21 18.64
C VAL A 133 -17.90 -0.17 17.85
N SER A 134 -19.01 0.31 18.42
CA SER A 134 -19.85 1.37 17.82
C SER A 134 -19.10 2.69 17.57
N GLY A 135 -18.10 3.01 18.39
CA GLY A 135 -17.23 4.17 18.19
C GLY A 135 -16.18 3.97 17.10
N ALA A 136 -15.69 2.74 16.92
CA ALA A 136 -14.66 2.41 15.93
C ALA A 136 -15.23 2.29 14.51
N GLU A 137 -16.47 1.81 14.36
CA GLU A 137 -17.14 1.72 13.05
C GLU A 137 -17.46 3.09 12.44
N LYS A 138 -17.65 4.13 13.28
CA LYS A 138 -17.93 5.51 12.82
C LYS A 138 -16.67 6.29 12.35
N MET A 139 -15.47 5.75 12.52
CA MET A 139 -14.21 6.36 12.05
C MET A 139 -13.65 5.71 10.77
N LEU A 140 -14.40 4.77 10.18
CA LEU A 140 -14.15 4.19 8.84
C LEU A 140 -15.05 4.87 7.80
#